data_AF-A0A934Y9P5-F1
#
_entry.id   AF-A0A934Y9P5-F1
#
_cell.length_a   1.000
_cell.length_b   1.000
_cell.length_c   1.000
_cell.angle_alpha   90.00
_cell.angle_beta   90.00
_cell.angle_gamma   90.00
#
_symmetry.space_group_name_H-M   'P 1'
#
loop_
_entity.id
_entity.type
_entity.pdbx_description
1 polymer ?
#
loop_
_entity_poly.entity_id
_entity_poly.type
_entity_poly.pdbx_seq_one_letter_code
_entity_poly.pdbx_strand_id
1 'polypeptide(L)'
;MHEKETLKVENTKAQMRKGVLEMCILGIISGEELYTTDIINKLKENELLVVEGTVYPLLTRLKNGGLLEYSWKESNSGPPRKYYKITAAGETLLTELLESWNQLVKVVSQTTKNIKDHE
;
A
#
# COMPACT_ATOMS: atom_id res chain seq x y z
N MET A 1 -6.53 -17.16 -28.01
CA MET A 1 -7.58 -16.25 -27.50
C MET A 1 -7.51 -16.14 -25.97
N HIS A 2 -7.48 -17.26 -25.25
CA HIS A 2 -7.43 -17.27 -23.78
C HIS A 2 -6.21 -16.58 -23.13
N GLU A 3 -5.02 -16.66 -23.73
CA GLU A 3 -3.82 -16.04 -23.15
C GLU A 3 -3.90 -14.50 -23.04
N LYS A 4 -4.50 -13.84 -24.04
CA LYS A 4 -4.66 -12.38 -24.08
C LYS A 4 -5.68 -11.90 -23.04
N GLU A 5 -6.72 -12.69 -22.78
CA GLU A 5 -7.73 -12.41 -21.77
C GLU A 5 -7.16 -12.59 -20.36
N THR A 6 -6.42 -13.68 -20.12
CA THR A 6 -5.68 -13.90 -18.86
C THR A 6 -4.71 -12.75 -18.57
N LEU A 7 -3.93 -12.33 -19.58
CA LEU A 7 -3.00 -11.21 -19.44
C LEU A 7 -3.71 -9.89 -19.08
N LYS A 8 -4.89 -9.64 -19.66
CA LYS A 8 -5.70 -8.44 -19.34
C LYS A 8 -6.18 -8.45 -17.89
N VAL A 9 -6.63 -9.60 -17.39
CA VAL A 9 -7.08 -9.76 -16.00
C VAL A 9 -5.93 -9.51 -15.02
N GLU A 10 -4.77 -10.12 -15.24
CA GLU A 10 -3.61 -9.96 -14.35
C GLU A 10 -3.08 -8.53 -14.34
N ASN A 11 -3.03 -7.88 -15.50
CA ASN A 11 -2.70 -6.45 -15.59
C ASN A 11 -3.68 -5.58 -14.81
N THR A 12 -4.98 -5.87 -14.90
CA THR A 12 -6.03 -5.11 -14.19
C THR A 12 -5.89 -5.27 -12.67
N LYS A 13 -5.69 -6.51 -12.18
CA LYS A 13 -5.42 -6.77 -10.76
C LYS A 13 -4.17 -6.03 -10.26
N ALA A 14 -3.11 -6.02 -11.07
CA ALA A 14 -1.88 -5.30 -10.72
C ALA A 14 -2.10 -3.79 -10.60
N GLN A 15 -2.91 -3.17 -11.48
CA GLN A 15 -3.24 -1.75 -11.37
C GLN A 15 -4.09 -1.44 -10.13
N MET A 16 -5.07 -2.31 -9.81
CA MET A 16 -5.85 -2.16 -8.57
C MET A 16 -4.97 -2.20 -7.32
N ARG A 17 -4.04 -3.17 -7.23
CA ARG A 17 -3.08 -3.26 -6.12
C ARG A 17 -2.17 -2.03 -6.03
N LYS A 18 -1.67 -1.53 -7.17
CA LYS A 18 -0.86 -0.29 -7.21
C LYS A 18 -1.64 0.92 -6.69
N GLY A 19 -2.93 1.01 -7.02
CA GLY A 19 -3.80 2.12 -6.59
C GLY A 19 -3.97 2.23 -5.08
N VAL A 20 -3.93 1.10 -4.35
CA VAL A 20 -4.12 1.08 -2.89
C VAL A 20 -2.81 1.01 -2.10
N LEU A 21 -1.68 0.75 -2.76
CA LEU A 21 -0.41 0.47 -2.09
C LEU A 21 0.05 1.60 -1.16
N GLU A 22 -0.16 2.85 -1.56
CA GLU A 22 0.16 4.02 -0.75
C GLU A 22 -0.62 4.05 0.57
N MET A 23 -1.95 3.85 0.49
CA MET A 23 -2.82 3.73 1.66
C MET A 23 -2.40 2.56 2.56
N CYS A 24 -2.03 1.41 1.98
CA CYS A 24 -1.56 0.25 2.73
C CYS A 24 -0.25 0.53 3.49
N ILE A 25 0.71 1.22 2.87
CA ILE A 25 1.97 1.60 3.54
C ILE A 25 1.71 2.56 4.70
N LEU A 26 0.89 3.60 4.48
CA LEU A 26 0.51 4.54 5.54
C LEU A 26 -0.19 3.81 6.70
N GLY A 27 -1.14 2.93 6.39
CA GLY A 27 -1.83 2.10 7.38
C GLY A 27 -0.88 1.21 8.19
N ILE A 28 0.08 0.55 7.54
CA ILE A 28 1.08 -0.30 8.21
C ILE A 28 1.97 0.52 9.17
N ILE A 29 2.33 1.75 8.82
CA ILE A 29 3.24 2.60 9.61
C ILE A 29 2.48 3.41 10.69
N SER A 30 1.15 3.51 10.62
CA SER A 30 0.34 4.29 11.58
C SER A 30 0.46 3.82 13.03
N GLY A 31 0.70 2.53 13.26
CA GLY A 31 0.78 1.97 14.62
C GLY A 31 2.13 2.16 15.31
N GLU A 32 3.24 2.20 14.56
CA GLU A 32 4.60 2.19 15.09
C GLU A 32 5.63 2.61 14.03
N GLU A 33 6.81 3.03 14.48
CA GLU A 33 7.92 3.31 13.58
C GLU A 33 8.56 1.99 13.08
N LEU A 34 8.64 1.79 11.76
CA LEU A 34 9.03 0.52 11.15
C LEU A 34 10.28 0.64 10.26
N TYR A 35 11.11 -0.40 10.27
CA TYR A 35 12.19 -0.54 9.28
C TYR A 35 11.60 -0.94 7.92
N THR A 36 12.26 -0.53 6.83
CA THR A 36 11.80 -0.82 5.46
C THR A 36 11.51 -2.30 5.21
N THR A 37 12.33 -3.21 5.73
CA THR A 37 12.07 -4.66 5.53
C THR A 37 10.83 -5.13 6.28
N ASP A 38 10.54 -4.56 7.45
CA ASP A 38 9.35 -4.91 8.23
C ASP A 38 8.09 -4.44 7.51
N ILE A 39 8.13 -3.26 6.87
CA ILE A 39 7.05 -2.78 6.00
C ILE A 39 6.83 -3.74 4.83
N ILE A 40 7.90 -4.17 4.16
CA ILE A 40 7.83 -5.12 3.05
C ILE A 40 7.26 -6.47 3.51
N ASN A 41 7.66 -6.95 4.68
CA ASN A 41 7.18 -8.21 5.24
C ASN A 41 5.68 -8.13 5.59
N LYS A 42 5.25 -7.05 6.26
CA LYS A 42 3.83 -6.82 6.55
C LYS A 42 2.98 -6.70 5.27
N LEU A 43 3.50 -6.11 4.20
CA LEU A 43 2.81 -6.10 2.89
C LEU A 43 2.66 -7.51 2.31
N LYS A 44 3.71 -8.34 2.37
CA LYS A 44 3.68 -9.73 1.89
C LYS A 44 2.71 -10.60 2.70
N GLU A 45 2.67 -10.43 4.02
CA GLU A 45 1.73 -11.13 4.92
C GLU A 45 0.26 -10.82 4.60
N ASN A 46 -0.01 -9.62 4.07
CA ASN A 46 -1.35 -9.20 3.62
C ASN A 46 -1.58 -9.45 2.11
N GLU A 47 -0.84 -10.40 1.51
CA GLU A 47 -0.95 -10.81 0.09
C GLU A 47 -0.70 -9.70 -0.94
N LEU A 48 -0.13 -8.56 -0.52
CA LEU A 48 0.33 -7.50 -1.41
C LEU A 48 1.75 -7.82 -1.88
N LEU A 49 1.83 -8.68 -2.91
CA LEU A 49 3.09 -9.05 -3.55
C LEU A 49 3.72 -7.84 -4.27
N VAL A 50 4.59 -7.13 -3.56
CA VAL A 50 5.38 -6.02 -4.09
C VAL A 50 6.87 -6.31 -3.98
N VAL A 51 7.61 -5.92 -5.01
CA VAL A 51 9.08 -6.01 -5.03
C VAL A 51 9.68 -4.78 -4.37
N GLU A 52 10.90 -4.92 -3.84
CA GLU A 52 11.64 -3.83 -3.19
C GLU A 52 11.73 -2.57 -4.06
N GLY A 53 11.98 -2.75 -5.37
CA GLY A 53 12.04 -1.65 -6.34
C GLY A 53 10.75 -0.83 -6.47
N THR A 54 9.63 -1.30 -5.93
CA THR A 54 8.38 -0.53 -5.83
C THR A 54 8.28 0.20 -4.49
N VAL A 55 8.69 -0.45 -3.39
CA VAL A 55 8.52 0.08 -2.03
C VAL A 55 9.50 1.20 -1.72
N TYR A 56 10.79 1.05 -2.03
CA TYR A 56 11.80 2.07 -1.71
C TYR A 56 11.53 3.44 -2.37
N PRO A 57 11.22 3.53 -3.68
CA PRO A 57 10.87 4.80 -4.30
C PRO A 57 9.59 5.39 -3.72
N LEU A 58 8.61 4.55 -3.37
CA LEU A 58 7.35 5.00 -2.78
C LEU A 58 7.57 5.59 -1.39
N LEU A 59 8.32 4.92 -0.50
CA LEU A 59 8.69 5.47 0.81
C LEU A 59 9.44 6.79 0.68
N THR A 60 10.32 6.92 -0.32
CA THR A 60 11.02 8.17 -0.62
C THR A 60 10.06 9.28 -1.05
N ARG A 61 9.09 8.96 -1.91
CA ARG A 61 8.06 9.90 -2.37
C ARG A 61 7.18 10.37 -1.22
N LEU A 62 6.68 9.46 -0.39
CA LEU A 62 5.85 9.79 0.78
C LEU A 62 6.59 10.67 1.78
N LYS A 63 7.87 10.39 2.02
CA LYS A 63 8.72 11.23 2.86
C LYS A 63 8.95 12.61 2.26
N ASN A 64 9.23 12.70 0.96
CA ASN A 64 9.42 13.99 0.29
C ASN A 64 8.12 14.80 0.20
N GLY A 65 6.96 14.14 0.19
CA GLY A 65 5.64 14.76 0.33
C GLY A 65 5.25 15.12 1.77
N GLY A 66 6.11 14.86 2.76
CA GLY A 66 5.84 15.19 4.17
C GLY A 66 4.86 14.25 4.87
N LEU A 67 4.46 13.14 4.25
CA LEU A 67 3.52 12.16 4.82
C LEU A 67 4.22 11.17 5.75
N LEU A 68 5.51 10.93 5.51
CA LEU A 68 6.38 10.15 6.38
C LEU A 68 7.60 10.97 6.80
N GLU A 69 8.15 10.62 7.95
CA GLU A 69 9.49 10.99 8.37
C GLU A 69 10.34 9.73 8.51
N TYR A 70 11.67 9.88 8.55
CA TYR A 70 12.54 8.77 8.89
C TYR A 70 13.60 9.17 9.91
N SER A 71 13.99 8.22 10.74
CA SER A 71 15.17 8.30 11.59
C SER A 71 16.21 7.27 11.15
N TRP A 72 17.48 7.58 11.36
CA TRP A 72 18.55 6.60 11.25
C TRP A 72 18.75 5.95 12.62
N LYS A 73 18.67 4.62 12.69
CA LYS A 73 19.01 3.87 13.89
C LYS A 73 20.24 3.01 13.64
N GLU A 74 21.13 2.97 14.62
CA GLU A 74 22.29 2.08 14.58
C GLU A 74 21.81 0.62 14.53
N SER A 75 22.51 -0.17 13.73
CA SER A 75 22.30 -1.61 13.65
C SER A 75 23.36 -2.29 14.51
N ASN A 76 23.01 -3.35 15.24
CA ASN A 76 23.98 -4.18 15.98
C ASN A 76 25.11 -4.72 15.09
N SER A 77 24.85 -4.81 13.78
CA SER A 77 25.83 -5.13 12.75
C SER A 77 25.41 -4.51 11.41
N GLY A 78 26.33 -3.85 10.71
CA GLY A 78 26.10 -3.28 9.38
C GLY A 78 25.71 -1.80 9.36
N PRO A 79 25.31 -1.26 8.19
CA PRO A 79 25.01 0.15 8.03
C PRO A 79 23.78 0.58 8.84
N PRO A 80 23.66 1.89 9.15
CA PRO A 80 22.47 2.44 9.79
C PRO A 80 21.18 2.07 9.04
N ARG A 81 20.11 1.77 9.78
CA ARG A 81 18.81 1.41 9.23
C ARG A 81 17.88 2.61 9.22
N LYS A 82 17.10 2.78 8.15
CA LYS A 82 16.05 3.81 8.07
C LYS A 82 14.76 3.28 8.66
N TYR A 83 14.32 3.91 9.73
CA TYR A 83 13.04 3.65 10.35
C TYR A 83 12.07 4.75 9.94
N TYR A 84 10.89 4.36 9.44
CA TYR A 84 9.87 5.28 8.94
C TYR A 84 8.74 5.41 9.95
N LYS A 85 8.25 6.63 10.10
CA LYS A 85 7.09 6.97 10.92
C LYS A 85 6.14 7.85 10.12
N ILE A 86 4.85 7.70 10.36
CA ILE A 86 3.83 8.56 9.76
C ILE A 86 3.82 9.92 10.46
N THR A 87 3.61 10.98 9.69
CA THR A 87 3.45 12.34 10.22
C THR A 87 1.98 12.65 10.47
N ALA A 88 1.67 13.76 11.14
CA ALA A 88 0.28 14.22 11.30
C ALA A 88 -0.42 14.46 9.94
N ALA A 89 0.32 14.93 8.93
CA ALA A 89 -0.19 15.08 7.57
C ALA A 89 -0.47 13.72 6.91
N GLY A 90 0.41 12.73 7.15
CA GLY A 90 0.20 11.35 6.72
C GLY A 90 -1.05 10.71 7.32
N GLU A 91 -1.29 10.91 8.62
CA GLU A 91 -2.48 10.40 9.33
C GLU A 91 -3.77 11.03 8.81
N THR A 92 -3.74 12.34 8.54
CA THR A 92 -4.88 13.06 7.95
C THR A 92 -5.22 12.48 6.57
N LEU A 93 -4.21 12.34 5.71
CA LEU A 93 -4.39 11.74 4.38
C LEU A 93 -4.88 10.29 4.48
N LEU A 94 -4.32 9.48 5.38
CA LEU A 94 -4.74 8.10 5.58
C LEU A 94 -6.23 8.03 5.94
N THR A 95 -6.71 8.91 6.82
CA THR A 95 -8.12 8.99 7.19
C THR A 95 -9.01 9.28 5.98
N GLU A 96 -8.67 10.28 5.16
CA GLU A 96 -9.41 10.63 3.94
C GLU A 96 -9.39 9.49 2.90
N LEU A 97 -8.25 8.79 2.76
CA LEU A 97 -8.11 7.64 1.87
C LEU A 97 -8.98 6.47 2.32
N LEU A 98 -9.07 6.21 3.63
CA LEU A 98 -9.93 5.15 4.19
C LEU A 98 -11.40 5.45 3.96
N GLU A 99 -11.84 6.70 4.14
CA GLU A 99 -13.21 7.12 3.83
C GLU A 99 -13.52 6.92 2.34
N SER A 100 -12.62 7.38 1.46
CA SER A 100 -12.74 7.24 0.02
C SER A 100 -12.78 5.76 -0.42
N TRP A 101 -11.96 4.91 0.21
CA TRP A 101 -11.93 3.48 -0.04
C TRP A 101 -13.26 2.81 0.36
N ASN A 102 -13.79 3.13 1.53
CA ASN A 102 -15.07 2.59 1.99
C ASN A 102 -16.22 2.96 1.03
N GLN A 103 -16.23 4.20 0.54
CA GLN A 103 -17.18 4.62 -0.49
C GLN A 103 -16.99 3.84 -1.80
N LEU A 104 -15.75 3.66 -2.27
CA LEU A 104 -15.46 2.93 -3.49
C LEU A 104 -15.91 1.46 -3.39
N VAL A 105 -15.58 0.78 -2.29
CA VAL A 105 -16.02 -0.59 -2.01
C VAL A 105 -17.54 -0.69 -2.05
N LYS A 106 -18.25 0.25 -1.44
CA LYS A 106 -19.72 0.30 -1.49
C LYS A 106 -20.24 0.43 -2.92
N VAL A 107 -19.71 1.37 -3.70
CA VAL A 107 -20.14 1.61 -5.10
C VAL A 107 -19.87 0.38 -5.97
N VAL A 108 -18.67 -0.20 -5.90
CA VAL A 108 -18.31 -1.41 -6.65
C VAL A 108 -19.22 -2.57 -6.25
N SER A 109 -19.46 -2.77 -4.96
CA SER A 109 -20.33 -3.86 -4.48
C SER A 109 -21.77 -3.69 -4.97
N GLN A 110 -22.31 -2.47 -4.95
CA GLN A 110 -23.67 -2.19 -5.41
C GLN A 110 -23.82 -2.37 -6.92
N THR A 111 -22.86 -1.90 -7.71
CA THR A 111 -22.91 -1.94 -9.18
C THR A 111 -22.63 -3.34 -9.73
N THR A 112 -21.93 -4.19 -8.98
CA THR A 112 -21.65 -5.59 -9.39
C THR A 112 -22.62 -6.61 -8.78
N LYS A 113 -23.52 -6.19 -7.87
CA LYS A 113 -24.44 -7.08 -7.16
C LYS A 113 -25.32 -7.93 -8.09
N ASN A 114 -25.87 -7.31 -9.14
CA ASN A 114 -26.79 -7.96 -10.08
C ASN A 114 -26.10 -8.91 -11.07
N ILE A 115 -24.76 -9.02 -11.04
CA ILE A 115 -24.01 -9.97 -11.88
C ILE A 115 -24.12 -11.39 -11.31
N LYS A 116 -24.46 -11.54 -10.02
CA LYS A 116 -24.56 -12.84 -9.34
C LYS A 116 -25.97 -13.46 -9.34
N ASP A 117 -26.99 -12.75 -9.81
CA ASP A 117 -28.39 -13.22 -9.75
C ASP A 117 -28.83 -13.97 -11.04
N HIS A 118 -27.88 -14.39 -11.88
CA HIS A 118 -28.12 -15.09 -13.15
C HIS A 118 -27.55 -16.52 -13.22
N GLU A 119 -27.22 -17.14 -12.09
CA GLU A 119 -27.03 -18.61 -11.99
C GLU A 119 -28.27 -19.30 -11.43
#